data_AF-A0A536CY17-F1
#
_entry.id   AF-A0A536CY17-F1
#
_cell.length_a   1.000
_cell.length_b   1.000
_cell.length_c   1.000
_cell.angle_alpha   90.00
_cell.angle_beta   90.00
_cell.angle_gamma   90.00
#
_symmetry.space_group_name_H-M   'P 1'
#
loop_
_entity.id
_entity.type
_entity.pdbx_description
1 polymer ?
#
loop_
_entity_poly.entity_id
_entity_poly.type
_entity_poly.pdbx_seq_one_letter_code
_entity_poly.pdbx_strand_id
1 'polypeptide(L)' 'TNPFPERPPRFVRALLYQYRFTTPRERRESRAWWTRRLVREYVPPVTLRGRAGG' A
#
# COMPACT_ATOMS: atom_id res chain seq x y z
N THR A 1 -13.12 2.98 -11.94
CA THR A 1 -12.40 2.06 -12.85
C THR A 1 -11.74 0.97 -12.06
N ASN A 2 -11.84 -0.27 -12.53
CA ASN A 2 -11.04 -1.39 -12.02
C ASN A 2 -9.58 -1.20 -12.47
N PRO A 3 -8.60 -1.07 -11.55
CA PRO A 3 -7.19 -0.89 -11.92
C PRO A 3 -6.55 -2.14 -12.55
N PHE A 4 -7.26 -3.27 -12.58
CA PHE A 4 -6.83 -4.52 -13.20
C PHE A 4 -7.90 -5.02 -14.19
N PRO A 5 -8.07 -4.36 -15.34
CA PRO A 5 -9.18 -4.64 -16.25
C PRO A 5 -9.05 -6.01 -16.96
N GLU A 6 -7.85 -6.52 -17.19
CA GLU A 6 -7.64 -7.80 -17.90
C GLU A 6 -7.70 -9.01 -16.98
N ARG A 7 -7.04 -8.95 -15.81
CA ARG A 7 -6.99 -10.05 -14.83
C ARG A 7 -6.62 -9.55 -13.44
N PRO A 8 -7.21 -10.12 -12.37
CA PRO A 8 -6.85 -9.75 -11.01
C PRO A 8 -5.38 -10.14 -10.68
N PRO A 9 -4.74 -9.45 -9.73
CA PRO A 9 -3.40 -9.82 -9.28
C PRO A 9 -3.43 -11.19 -8.58
N ARG A 10 -2.47 -12.06 -8.93
CA ARG A 10 -2.33 -13.41 -8.31
C ARG A 10 -1.90 -13.36 -6.85
N PHE A 11 -1.14 -12.32 -6.49
CA PHE A 11 -0.66 -12.11 -5.13
C PHE A 11 -0.92 -10.68 -4.68
N VAL A 12 -1.20 -10.52 -3.38
CA VAL A 12 -1.27 -9.23 -2.71
C VAL A 12 -0.34 -9.25 -1.50
N ARG A 13 0.26 -8.09 -1.20
CA ARG A 13 1.02 -7.86 0.05
C ARG A 13 0.58 -6.54 0.64
N ALA A 14 0.74 -6.37 1.95
CA ALA A 14 0.42 -5.12 2.63
C ALA A 14 1.61 -4.63 3.45
N LEU A 15 1.95 -3.36 3.30
CA LEU A 15 2.98 -2.68 4.07
C LEU A 15 2.33 -1.67 5.02
N LEU A 16 2.79 -1.64 6.26
CA LEU A 16 2.33 -0.64 7.23
C LEU A 16 3.25 0.57 7.21
N TYR A 17 2.67 1.73 6.93
CA TYR A 17 3.34 3.02 6.99
C TYR A 17 2.75 3.89 8.09
N GLN A 18 3.61 4.59 8.81
CA GLN A 18 3.20 5.68 9.69
C GLN A 18 3.30 6.99 8.91
N TYR A 19 2.23 7.77 8.94
CA TYR A 19 2.16 9.08 8.32
C TYR A 19 2.27 10.16 9.38
N ARG A 20 2.95 11.25 9.04
CA ARG A 20 2.85 12.53 9.76
C ARG A 20 2.76 13.67 8.76
N PHE A 21 2.14 14.76 9.18
CA PHE A 21 2.18 15.99 8.39
C PHE A 21 3.63 16.46 8.19
N THR A 22 3.89 17.02 7.02
CA THR A 22 5.12 17.77 6.76
C THR A 22 5.11 19.08 7.53
N THR A 23 6.28 19.52 7.99
CA THR A 23 6.46 20.90 8.49
C THR A 23 6.36 21.90 7.32
N PRO A 24 6.17 23.20 7.59
CA PRO A 24 6.18 24.22 6.54
C PRO A 24 7.46 24.23 5.70
N ARG A 25 8.62 23.95 6.30
CA ARG A 25 9.90 23.85 5.59
C ARG A 25 9.90 22.66 4.63
N GLU A 26 9.59 21.48 5.14
CA GLU A 26 9.51 20.24 4.34
C GLU A 26 8.49 20.37 3.19
N ARG A 27 7.35 21.02 3.43
CA ARG A 27 6.35 21.28 2.39
C ARG A 27 6.83 22.27 1.34
N ARG A 28 7.59 23.31 1.72
CA ARG A 28 8.19 24.24 0.73
C ARG A 28 9.18 23.53 -0.17
N GLU A 29 9.99 22.62 0.38
CA GLU A 29 11.01 21.87 -0.34
C GLU A 29 10.41 20.74 -1.21
N SER A 30 9.51 19.92 -0.65
CA SER A 30 9.00 18.71 -1.32
C SER A 30 7.62 18.85 -1.97
N ARG A 31 6.85 19.89 -1.61
CA ARG A 31 5.41 20.06 -1.94
C ARG A 31 4.49 18.94 -1.46
N ALA A 32 5.01 17.94 -0.75
CA ALA A 32 4.21 16.91 -0.12
C ALA A 32 3.48 17.47 1.11
N TRP A 33 2.29 16.93 1.40
CA TRP A 33 1.52 17.23 2.62
C TRP A 33 1.88 16.32 3.79
N TRP A 34 2.42 15.15 3.48
CA TRP A 34 2.70 14.10 4.43
C TRP A 34 4.05 13.47 4.09
N THR A 35 4.79 13.09 5.13
CA THR A 35 5.86 12.11 4.98
C THR A 35 5.39 10.77 5.52
N ARG A 36 5.94 9.69 4.96
CA ARG A 36 5.63 8.32 5.37
C ARG A 36 6.91 7.58 5.75
N ARG A 37 6.84 6.83 6.84
CA ARG A 37 7.91 5.90 7.24
C ARG A 37 7.37 4.47 7.16
N LEU A 38 8.09 3.59 6.46
CA LEU A 38 7.79 2.16 6.49
C LEU A 38 8.06 1.65 7.91
N VAL A 39 7.03 1.10 8.55
CA VAL A 39 7.13 0.51 9.89
C VAL A 39 7.53 -0.95 9.76
N ARG A 40 6.77 -1.71 8.98
CA ARG A 40 6.96 -3.15 8.77
C ARG A 40 6.12 -3.66 7.61
N GLU A 41 6.40 -4.88 7.21
CA GLU A 41 5.42 -5.69 6.49
C GLU A 41 4.24 -6.03 7.42
N TYR A 42 3.02 -5.83 6.92
CA TYR A 42 1.79 -6.14 7.65
C TYR A 42 1.29 -7.53 7.28
N VAL A 43 1.21 -7.82 5.97
CA VAL A 43 0.84 -9.11 5.42
C VAL A 43 1.86 -9.49 4.36
N PRO A 44 2.48 -10.70 4.45
CA PRO A 44 3.37 -11.19 3.41
C PRO A 44 2.62 -11.42 2.10
N PRO A 45 3.30 -11.70 0.98
CA PRO A 45 2.62 -12.08 -0.25
C PRO A 45 1.67 -13.27 -0.02
N VAL A 46 0.37 -13.04 -0.22
CA VAL A 46 -0.66 -14.07 -0.14
C VAL A 46 -1.45 -14.14 -1.45
N THR A 47 -2.02 -15.31 -1.71
CA THR A 47 -2.94 -15.54 -2.83
C THR A 47 -4.29 -15.99 -2.30
N LEU A 48 -5.36 -15.74 -3.05
CA LEU A 48 -6.66 -16.29 -2.73
C LEU A 48 -6.58 -17.81 -2.82
N ARG A 49 -6.88 -18.50 -1.72
CA ARG A 49 -7.10 -19.94 -1.78
C ARG A 49 -8.40 -20.13 -2.56
N GLY A 50 -8.35 -20.85 -3.67
CA GLY A 50 -9.55 -21.25 -4.38
C GLY A 50 -10.49 -21.92 -3.40
N ARG A 51 -11.79 -21.57 -3.43
CA ARG A 51 -12.80 -22.32 -2.70
C ARG A 51 -12.66 -23.76 -3.18
N ALA A 52 -12.29 -24.69 -2.29
CA ALA A 52 -12.40 -26.11 -2.61
C ALA A 52 -13.86 -26.31 -3.06
N GLY A 53 -14.04 -26.65 -4.33
CA GLY A 53 -15.35 -26.97 -4.86
C GLY A 53 -15.95 -28.08 -4.00
N GLY A 54 -17.21 -27.86 -3.59
CA GLY A 54 -18.10 -28.98 -3.32
C GLY A 54 -18.58 -29.57 -4.65
#